data_AF-A0A4Q3YM16-F1
#
_entry.id   AF-A0A4Q3YM16-F1
#
_cell.length_a   1.000
_cell.length_b   1.000
_cell.length_c   1.000
_cell.angle_alpha   90.00
_cell.angle_beta   90.00
_cell.angle_gamma   90.00
#
_symmetry.space_group_name_H-M   'P 1'
#
loop_
_entity.id
_entity.type
_entity.pdbx_description
1 polymer ?
#
loop_
_entity_poly.entity_id
_entity_poly.type
_entity_poly.pdbx_seq_one_letter_code
_entity_poly.pdbx_strand_id
1 'polypeptide(L)'
;MDRQFTGTGTSNPVFASLPKLDWNSDLLFKNLFARKDEIPTPAVVGRGNVRLVHDSDASRSGSQIVLSGVSQYVGMGARKTLVLKDINATFEKGRYVGILADRGAGKTTFANLLTGNLRPDVGDIHHGLRVSWPIGARQILSNAASLRANIRFLSQVYQCDFRYLLEETRDFASIPATMIDRSLSEISSEIGNRAATALVLFMPFDILVADDTIMLGNASFRLKAMQRLKDLRGSRGLVAITRNVSVVRELCDDCMVLSNGTLVDYKNRGDAIRAFKVKATADDDEDDDRSNETNSDY
;
A
#
# COMPACT_ATOMS: atom_id res chain seq x y z
N MET A 1 29.96 47.26 13.00
CA MET A 1 29.68 46.44 11.80
C MET A 1 28.41 45.68 12.06
N ASP A 2 27.30 46.39 11.85
CA ASP A 2 25.93 45.88 11.91
C ASP A 2 25.58 45.19 10.60
N ARG A 3 24.89 44.05 10.69
CA ARG A 3 23.74 43.78 9.82
C ARG A 3 22.67 43.02 10.61
N GLN A 4 21.70 43.81 11.05
CA GLN A 4 20.36 43.38 11.42
C GLN A 4 19.67 42.73 10.22
N PHE A 5 18.98 41.60 10.43
CA PHE A 5 17.85 41.21 9.59
C PHE A 5 16.60 41.23 10.47
N THR A 6 15.85 42.30 10.32
CA THR A 6 14.49 42.48 10.84
C THR A 6 13.52 41.78 9.90
N GLY A 7 13.03 40.62 10.32
CA GLY A 7 11.90 39.94 9.69
C GLY A 7 10.72 39.96 10.65
N THR A 8 9.78 40.87 10.42
CA THR A 8 8.52 41.02 11.16
C THR A 8 7.61 39.82 10.91
N GLY A 9 7.81 38.75 11.69
CA GLY A 9 6.86 37.65 11.82
C GLY A 9 5.85 38.01 12.91
N THR A 10 4.63 38.33 12.51
CA THR A 10 3.48 38.41 13.42
C THR A 10 3.32 37.06 14.13
N SER A 11 3.76 37.01 15.39
CA SER A 11 3.51 35.87 16.27
C SER A 11 2.01 35.77 16.49
N ASN A 12 1.38 34.79 15.85
CA ASN A 12 -0.02 34.49 16.10
C ASN A 12 -0.12 33.86 17.51
N PRO A 13 -0.67 34.54 18.53
CA PRO A 13 -0.54 34.14 19.93
C PRO A 13 -1.39 32.91 20.29
N VAL A 14 -2.15 32.37 19.33
CA VAL A 14 -3.06 31.24 19.52
C VAL A 14 -2.34 29.88 19.58
N PHE A 15 -1.11 29.77 19.06
CA PHE A 15 -0.37 28.49 19.02
C PHE A 15 0.64 28.30 20.15
N ALA A 16 0.94 29.33 20.94
CA ALA A 16 1.92 29.24 22.02
C ALA A 16 1.36 28.63 23.33
N SER A 17 0.04 28.45 23.42
CA SER A 17 -0.67 27.97 24.62
C SER A 17 -1.31 26.60 24.50
N LEU A 18 -1.09 25.87 23.40
CA LEU A 18 -1.58 24.50 23.30
C LEU A 18 -0.73 23.58 24.21
N PRO A 19 -1.34 22.83 25.14
CA PRO A 19 -0.60 21.87 25.95
C PRO A 19 0.12 20.88 25.03
N LYS A 20 1.36 20.52 25.38
CA LYS A 20 2.09 19.45 24.70
C LYS A 20 1.20 18.20 24.71
N LEU A 21 0.63 17.87 23.56
CA LEU A 21 -0.29 16.75 23.41
C LEU A 21 0.45 15.47 23.80
N ASP A 22 0.06 14.83 24.90
CA ASP A 22 0.61 13.54 25.30
C ASP A 22 -0.06 12.43 24.50
N TRP A 23 0.50 12.16 23.32
CA TRP A 23 0.11 11.10 22.41
C TRP A 23 0.16 9.68 23.03
N ASN A 24 0.68 9.52 24.24
CA ASN A 24 0.70 8.23 24.93
C ASN A 24 -0.45 8.05 25.95
N SER A 25 -1.24 9.09 26.22
CA SER A 25 -2.28 9.02 27.25
C SER A 25 -3.56 8.32 26.77
N ASP A 26 -4.06 7.39 27.58
CA ASP A 26 -5.36 6.73 27.39
C ASP A 26 -6.53 7.73 27.28
N LEU A 27 -6.40 8.87 27.96
CA LEU A 27 -7.43 9.90 28.04
C LEU A 27 -7.60 10.68 26.73
N LEU A 28 -6.51 11.01 26.04
CA LEU A 28 -6.58 11.69 24.73
C LEU A 28 -7.34 10.86 23.72
N PHE A 29 -7.01 9.56 23.61
CA PHE A 29 -7.71 8.67 22.67
C PHE A 29 -9.15 8.37 23.08
N LYS A 30 -9.42 8.22 24.38
CA LYS A 30 -10.81 8.08 24.87
C LYS A 30 -11.66 9.28 24.51
N ASN A 31 -11.10 10.49 24.55
CA ASN A 31 -11.83 11.72 24.23
C ASN A 31 -11.91 11.99 22.71
N LEU A 32 -10.86 11.69 21.95
CA LEU A 32 -10.81 11.91 20.49
C LEU A 32 -11.75 10.95 19.73
N PHE A 33 -11.99 9.75 20.29
CA PHE A 33 -12.81 8.70 19.70
C PHE A 33 -14.03 8.32 20.58
N ALA A 34 -14.40 9.19 21.53
CA ALA A 34 -15.53 8.98 22.46
C ALA A 34 -16.87 8.80 21.74
N ARG A 35 -17.00 9.38 20.55
CA ARG A 35 -18.18 9.27 19.69
C ARG A 35 -17.85 8.29 18.58
N LYS A 36 -18.33 7.04 18.74
CA LYS A 36 -18.22 5.97 17.74
C LYS A 36 -18.69 6.38 16.34
N ASP A 37 -19.61 7.36 16.29
CA ASP A 37 -20.28 7.82 15.08
C ASP A 37 -19.56 9.01 14.39
N GLU A 38 -18.45 9.49 14.95
CA GLU A 38 -17.72 10.69 14.48
C GLU A 38 -16.25 10.39 14.14
N ILE A 39 -15.90 9.18 13.72
CA ILE A 39 -14.63 8.98 13.00
C ILE A 39 -14.90 9.32 11.54
N PRO A 40 -14.54 10.52 11.04
CA PRO A 40 -14.68 10.79 9.63
C PRO A 40 -13.85 9.74 8.87
N THR A 41 -14.52 8.96 8.03
CA THR A 41 -13.86 8.24 6.94
C THR A 41 -12.98 9.28 6.24
N PRO A 42 -11.67 9.03 6.02
CA PRO A 42 -10.80 10.01 5.41
C PRO A 42 -11.46 10.54 4.13
N ALA A 43 -11.88 11.80 4.14
CA ALA A 43 -12.50 12.42 3.00
C ALA A 43 -11.40 12.57 1.94
N VAL A 44 -11.44 11.71 0.92
CA VAL A 44 -10.56 11.82 -0.24
C VAL A 44 -10.94 13.09 -0.98
N VAL A 45 -10.09 14.11 -0.88
CA VAL A 45 -10.24 15.39 -1.60
C VAL A 45 -9.79 15.17 -3.04
N GLY A 46 -10.74 15.12 -3.98
CA GLY A 46 -10.46 15.01 -5.41
C GLY A 46 -11.64 15.50 -6.26
N ARG A 47 -11.36 16.41 -7.20
CA ARG A 47 -12.32 17.01 -8.14
C ARG A 47 -12.59 16.03 -9.29
N GLY A 48 -13.74 15.37 -9.29
CA GLY A 48 -14.20 14.53 -10.39
C GLY A 48 -15.58 13.93 -10.10
N ASN A 49 -16.41 13.77 -11.14
CA ASN A 49 -17.75 13.16 -11.07
C ASN A 49 -17.66 11.63 -11.00
N VAL A 50 -16.95 11.08 -10.00
CA VAL A 50 -16.78 9.63 -9.83
C VAL A 50 -17.12 9.24 -8.40
N ARG A 51 -17.91 8.17 -8.26
CA ARG A 51 -18.51 7.72 -7.00
C ARG A 51 -17.65 6.60 -6.43
N LEU A 52 -16.79 6.90 -5.45
CA LEU A 52 -16.32 5.84 -4.55
C LEU A 52 -17.51 5.39 -3.72
N VAL A 53 -18.10 4.25 -4.06
CA VAL A 53 -19.15 3.64 -3.23
C VAL A 53 -18.47 2.93 -2.07
N HIS A 54 -18.30 3.65 -0.96
CA HIS A 54 -18.01 3.04 0.33
C HIS A 54 -19.32 2.66 0.99
N ASP A 55 -19.55 1.37 1.18
CA ASP A 55 -20.65 0.90 2.02
C ASP A 55 -20.41 1.41 3.45
N SER A 56 -21.27 2.32 3.91
CA SER A 56 -20.95 3.27 4.99
C SER A 56 -20.97 2.64 6.38
N ASP A 57 -21.68 1.53 6.58
CA ASP A 57 -21.89 0.99 7.91
C ASP A 57 -22.13 -0.52 7.82
N ALA A 58 -21.44 -1.30 8.66
CA ALA A 58 -21.77 -2.67 9.13
C ALA A 58 -22.20 -3.78 8.12
N SER A 59 -22.34 -3.50 6.83
CA SER A 59 -22.83 -4.41 5.80
C SER A 59 -21.91 -4.36 4.59
N ARG A 60 -20.61 -4.68 4.76
CA ARG A 60 -19.79 -5.10 3.61
C ARG A 60 -20.37 -6.39 3.04
N SER A 61 -21.36 -6.27 2.15
CA SER A 61 -22.06 -7.41 1.55
C SER A 61 -21.38 -7.94 0.29
N GLY A 62 -20.20 -7.43 -0.07
CA GLY A 62 -19.43 -7.88 -1.23
C GLY A 62 -18.36 -8.91 -0.85
N SER A 63 -18.24 -9.98 -1.63
CA SER A 63 -17.17 -10.99 -1.51
C SER A 63 -15.92 -10.67 -2.34
N GLN A 64 -15.88 -9.51 -2.99
CA GLN A 64 -14.89 -9.17 -4.01
C GLN A 64 -14.65 -7.67 -4.17
N ILE A 65 -13.50 -7.33 -4.76
CA ILE A 65 -13.21 -6.02 -5.36
C ILE A 65 -13.38 -6.15 -6.87
N VAL A 66 -14.08 -5.20 -7.50
CA VAL A 66 -14.30 -5.20 -8.95
C VAL A 66 -13.83 -3.88 -9.53
N LEU A 67 -12.94 -3.94 -10.53
CA LEU A 67 -12.53 -2.81 -11.37
C LEU A 67 -13.26 -2.94 -12.70
N SER A 68 -13.98 -1.89 -13.11
CA SER A 68 -14.76 -1.85 -14.36
C SER A 68 -14.36 -0.66 -15.20
N GLY A 69 -13.73 -0.91 -16.35
CA GLY A 69 -13.30 0.12 -17.30
C GLY A 69 -12.29 1.12 -16.76
N VAL A 70 -11.46 0.72 -15.79
CA VAL A 70 -10.62 1.66 -15.03
C VAL A 70 -9.47 2.18 -15.88
N SER A 71 -9.39 3.49 -16.06
CA SER A 71 -8.24 4.15 -16.69
C SER A 71 -7.67 5.24 -15.80
N GLN A 72 -6.35 5.40 -15.85
CA GLN A 72 -5.62 6.35 -15.01
C GLN A 72 -4.56 7.10 -15.80
N TYR A 73 -4.60 8.43 -15.68
CA TYR A 73 -3.58 9.33 -16.18
C TYR A 73 -2.70 9.80 -15.01
N VAL A 74 -1.41 10.00 -15.28
CA VAL A 74 -0.45 10.55 -14.32
C VAL A 74 0.27 11.72 -14.97
N GLY A 75 0.52 12.77 -14.20
CA GLY A 75 1.16 14.01 -14.66
C GLY A 75 0.26 15.24 -14.51
N MET A 76 0.82 16.42 -14.77
CA MET A 76 0.12 17.70 -14.63
C MET A 76 0.01 18.45 -15.97
N GLY A 77 -1.11 19.14 -16.16
CA GLY A 77 -1.36 19.99 -17.33
C GLY A 77 -1.29 19.22 -18.65
N ALA A 78 -0.55 19.75 -19.63
CA ALA A 78 -0.40 19.16 -20.95
C ALA A 78 0.44 17.87 -20.98
N ARG A 79 1.11 17.49 -19.87
CA ARG A 79 1.95 16.29 -19.77
C ARG A 79 1.26 15.17 -19.00
N LYS A 80 -0.02 14.91 -19.28
CA LYS A 80 -0.74 13.75 -18.75
C LYS A 80 -0.43 12.53 -19.62
N THR A 81 0.13 11.49 -19.01
CA THR A 81 0.39 10.21 -19.65
C THR A 81 -0.60 9.18 -19.15
N LEU A 82 -1.20 8.42 -20.07
CA LEU A 82 -2.04 7.28 -19.74
C LEU A 82 -1.17 6.15 -19.19
N VAL A 83 -1.36 5.77 -17.93
CA VAL A 83 -0.57 4.73 -17.26
C VAL A 83 -1.35 3.42 -17.18
N LEU A 84 -2.67 3.48 -17.01
CA LEU A 84 -3.55 2.32 -17.00
C LEU A 84 -4.74 2.59 -17.93
N LYS A 85 -5.10 1.61 -18.75
CA LYS A 85 -6.09 1.72 -19.82
C LYS A 85 -7.08 0.57 -19.73
N ASP A 86 -8.35 0.91 -19.51
CA ASP A 86 -9.49 -0.01 -19.56
C ASP A 86 -9.28 -1.30 -18.75
N ILE A 87 -8.86 -1.13 -17.49
CA ILE A 87 -8.59 -2.24 -16.60
C ILE A 87 -9.89 -2.83 -16.09
N ASN A 88 -10.08 -4.12 -16.36
CA ASN A 88 -11.21 -4.92 -15.89
C ASN A 88 -10.65 -6.10 -15.10
N ALA A 89 -10.93 -6.15 -13.81
CA ALA A 89 -10.38 -7.19 -12.92
C ALA A 89 -11.27 -7.41 -11.70
N THR A 90 -11.30 -8.64 -11.21
CA THR A 90 -12.01 -9.02 -9.99
C THR A 90 -11.05 -9.72 -9.04
N PHE A 91 -11.07 -9.30 -7.77
CA PHE A 91 -10.25 -9.89 -6.71
C PHE A 91 -11.15 -10.38 -5.58
N GLU A 92 -11.07 -11.66 -5.28
CA GLU A 92 -11.90 -12.32 -4.27
C GLU A 92 -11.13 -12.57 -2.98
N LYS A 93 -11.86 -12.64 -1.87
CA LYS A 93 -11.29 -13.12 -0.60
C LYS A 93 -10.88 -14.60 -0.74
N GLY A 94 -9.76 -14.96 -0.12
CA GLY A 94 -9.26 -16.34 -0.10
C GLY A 94 -8.40 -16.72 -1.31
N ARG A 95 -8.37 -15.88 -2.36
CA ARG A 95 -7.60 -16.12 -3.60
C ARG A 95 -6.35 -15.27 -3.64
N TYR A 96 -5.22 -15.88 -3.99
CA TYR A 96 -3.96 -15.17 -4.18
C TYR A 96 -3.70 -14.99 -5.67
N VAL A 97 -3.69 -13.74 -6.14
CA VAL A 97 -3.50 -13.38 -7.55
C VAL A 97 -2.18 -12.64 -7.71
N GLY A 98 -1.33 -13.15 -8.60
CA GLY A 98 -0.11 -12.47 -9.02
C GLY A 98 -0.40 -11.51 -10.17
N ILE A 99 0.23 -10.34 -10.17
CA ILE A 99 0.24 -9.43 -11.32
C ILE A 99 1.69 -9.22 -11.72
N LEU A 100 2.10 -9.88 -12.80
CA LEU A 100 3.43 -9.69 -13.38
C LEU A 100 3.46 -8.40 -14.18
N ALA A 101 4.40 -7.53 -13.87
CA ALA A 101 4.62 -6.29 -14.61
C ALA A 101 6.10 -5.94 -14.63
N ASP A 102 6.56 -5.18 -15.62
CA ASP A 102 7.91 -4.64 -15.61
C ASP A 102 7.99 -3.27 -14.90
N ARG A 103 9.19 -2.70 -14.80
CA ARG A 103 9.39 -1.33 -14.33
C ARG A 103 8.65 -0.38 -15.25
N GLY A 104 8.02 0.65 -14.68
CA GLY A 104 7.26 1.63 -15.45
C GLY A 104 5.88 1.17 -15.94
N ALA A 105 5.51 -0.11 -15.79
CA ALA A 105 4.22 -0.63 -16.26
C ALA A 105 2.98 -0.12 -15.47
N GLY A 106 3.17 0.70 -14.44
CA GLY A 106 2.08 1.26 -13.63
C GLY A 106 1.73 0.49 -12.36
N LYS A 107 2.64 -0.34 -11.83
CA LYS A 107 2.44 -1.15 -10.61
C LYS A 107 1.95 -0.34 -9.41
N THR A 108 2.70 0.69 -9.02
CA THR A 108 2.37 1.53 -7.87
C THR A 108 1.08 2.33 -8.12
N THR A 109 0.82 2.73 -9.36
CA THR A 109 -0.46 3.35 -9.74
C THR A 109 -1.62 2.38 -9.53
N PHE A 110 -1.47 1.13 -9.99
CA PHE A 110 -2.46 0.07 -9.80
C PHE A 110 -2.66 -0.27 -8.32
N ALA A 111 -1.57 -0.39 -7.54
CA ALA A 111 -1.62 -0.60 -6.10
C ALA A 111 -2.36 0.55 -5.39
N ASN A 112 -2.11 1.80 -5.78
CA ASN A 112 -2.79 2.96 -5.19
C ASN A 112 -4.28 3.00 -5.53
N LEU A 113 -4.68 2.61 -6.75
CA LEU A 113 -6.09 2.45 -7.11
C LEU A 113 -6.74 1.34 -6.28
N LEU A 114 -6.10 0.18 -6.19
CA LEU A 114 -6.61 -0.98 -5.46
C LEU A 114 -6.73 -0.72 -3.95
N THR A 115 -5.85 0.11 -3.39
CA THR A 115 -5.88 0.47 -1.96
C THR A 115 -6.77 1.67 -1.65
N GLY A 116 -7.35 2.31 -2.67
CA GLY A 116 -8.19 3.51 -2.52
C GLY A 116 -7.39 4.81 -2.27
N ASN A 117 -6.06 4.77 -2.36
CA ASN A 117 -5.19 5.95 -2.24
C ASN A 117 -5.27 6.85 -3.48
N LEU A 118 -5.65 6.29 -4.62
CA LEU A 118 -5.87 7.01 -5.87
C LEU A 118 -7.29 6.71 -6.36
N ARG A 119 -7.99 7.74 -6.84
CA ARG A 119 -9.27 7.57 -7.54
C ARG A 119 -9.02 7.38 -9.04
N PRO A 120 -9.79 6.51 -9.72
CA PRO A 120 -9.70 6.39 -11.16
C PRO A 120 -10.13 7.70 -11.85
N ASP A 121 -9.48 8.05 -12.95
CA ASP A 121 -9.93 9.15 -13.82
C ASP A 121 -11.16 8.75 -14.66
N VAL A 122 -11.22 7.47 -15.05
CA VAL A 122 -12.32 6.86 -15.82
C VAL A 122 -12.62 5.48 -15.26
N GLY A 123 -13.89 5.09 -15.27
CA GLY A 123 -14.37 3.80 -14.76
C GLY A 123 -14.59 3.80 -13.26
N ASP A 124 -14.90 2.62 -12.71
CA ASP A 124 -15.34 2.47 -11.32
C ASP A 124 -14.60 1.33 -10.62
N ILE A 125 -14.36 1.52 -9.31
CA ILE A 125 -13.82 0.49 -8.42
C ILE A 125 -14.81 0.27 -7.28
N HIS A 126 -15.36 -0.94 -7.22
CA HIS A 126 -16.23 -1.37 -6.14
C HIS A 126 -15.43 -2.11 -5.07
N HIS A 127 -15.33 -1.54 -3.87
CA HIS A 127 -14.62 -2.13 -2.72
C HIS A 127 -15.59 -2.84 -1.77
N GLY A 128 -15.94 -4.09 -2.09
CA GLY A 128 -16.74 -4.95 -1.20
C GLY A 128 -15.98 -5.46 0.03
N LEU A 129 -14.65 -5.32 0.05
CA LEU A 129 -13.73 -5.96 1.02
C LEU A 129 -12.76 -4.95 1.65
N ARG A 130 -12.24 -5.24 2.85
CA ARG A 130 -11.13 -4.48 3.47
C ARG A 130 -9.82 -4.77 2.74
N VAL A 131 -9.30 -3.77 2.06
CA VAL A 131 -7.98 -3.87 1.39
C VAL A 131 -6.89 -3.33 2.31
N SER A 132 -5.79 -4.07 2.43
CA SER A 132 -4.62 -3.59 3.14
C SER A 132 -3.87 -2.54 2.35
N TRP A 133 -3.06 -1.75 3.04
CA TRP A 133 -1.99 -1.00 2.38
C TRP A 133 -0.94 -1.97 1.82
N PRO A 134 -0.05 -1.51 0.92
CA PRO A 134 1.03 -2.36 0.45
C PRO A 134 1.87 -2.86 1.62
N ILE A 135 2.17 -4.16 1.64
CA ILE A 135 3.01 -4.77 2.67
C ILE A 135 4.32 -3.98 2.79
N GLY A 136 4.76 -3.68 4.01
CA GLY A 136 6.00 -2.93 4.24
C GLY A 136 5.92 -1.43 3.92
N ALA A 137 4.75 -0.89 3.59
CA ALA A 137 4.55 0.55 3.40
C ALA A 137 4.67 1.32 4.72
N ARG A 138 5.90 1.66 5.11
CA ARG A 138 6.18 2.45 6.33
C ARG A 138 5.47 3.81 6.37
N GLN A 139 5.08 4.34 5.21
CA GLN A 139 4.40 5.63 5.05
C GLN A 139 3.05 5.72 5.79
N ILE A 140 2.46 4.57 6.15
CA ILE A 140 1.24 4.55 6.97
C ILE A 140 1.50 4.93 8.43
N LEU A 141 2.74 4.82 8.88
CA LEU A 141 3.14 5.12 10.24
C LEU A 141 3.65 6.57 10.31
N SER A 142 3.17 7.32 11.30
CA SER A 142 3.65 8.66 11.60
C SER A 142 5.07 8.60 12.15
N ASN A 143 5.98 9.33 11.49
CA ASN A 143 7.38 9.47 11.90
C ASN A 143 7.54 10.13 13.28
N ALA A 144 6.65 11.07 13.62
CA ALA A 144 6.71 11.82 14.87
C ALA A 144 6.19 11.01 16.09
N ALA A 145 5.35 10.01 15.86
CA ALA A 145 4.76 9.21 16.91
C ALA A 145 5.63 7.98 17.24
N SER A 146 5.50 7.47 18.47
CA SER A 146 6.11 6.20 18.85
C SER A 146 5.53 5.03 18.07
N LEU A 147 6.24 3.90 17.99
CA LEU A 147 5.66 2.70 17.39
C LEU A 147 4.40 2.26 18.15
N ARG A 148 4.41 2.32 19.49
CA ARG A 148 3.22 2.05 20.31
C ARG A 148 2.04 2.96 19.95
N ALA A 149 2.26 4.26 19.83
CA ALA A 149 1.21 5.22 19.51
C ALA A 149 0.64 5.00 18.10
N ASN A 150 1.49 4.68 17.12
CA ASN A 150 1.06 4.29 15.78
C ASN A 150 0.16 3.04 15.81
N ILE A 151 0.59 1.99 16.50
CA ILE A 151 -0.18 0.73 16.63
C ILE A 151 -1.52 1.00 17.32
N ARG A 152 -1.51 1.83 18.37
CA ARG A 152 -2.73 2.22 19.08
C ARG A 152 -3.72 2.94 18.18
N PHE A 153 -3.27 3.95 17.46
CA PHE A 153 -4.11 4.68 16.50
C PHE A 153 -4.71 3.73 15.46
N LEU A 154 -3.89 2.89 14.84
CA LEU A 154 -4.35 1.93 13.83
C LEU A 154 -5.33 0.91 14.42
N SER A 155 -5.10 0.42 15.64
CA SER A 155 -6.02 -0.51 16.29
C SER A 155 -7.42 0.08 16.48
N GLN A 156 -7.51 1.39 16.72
CA GLN A 156 -8.78 2.08 16.87
C GLN A 156 -9.47 2.30 15.52
N VAL A 157 -8.73 2.78 14.52
CA VAL A 157 -9.25 3.00 13.16
C VAL A 157 -9.81 1.70 12.56
N TYR A 158 -9.09 0.58 12.74
CA TYR A 158 -9.48 -0.72 12.19
C TYR A 158 -10.29 -1.58 13.16
N GLN A 159 -10.63 -1.03 14.34
CA GLN A 159 -11.43 -1.70 15.37
C GLN A 159 -10.92 -3.09 15.73
N CYS A 160 -9.62 -3.21 16.05
CA CYS A 160 -9.00 -4.44 16.50
C CYS A 160 -8.34 -4.28 17.88
N ASP A 161 -8.02 -5.41 18.53
CA ASP A 161 -7.45 -5.40 19.87
C ASP A 161 -6.02 -4.86 19.86
N PHE A 162 -5.80 -3.77 20.59
CA PHE A 162 -4.52 -3.08 20.69
C PHE A 162 -3.42 -3.96 21.30
N ARG A 163 -3.72 -4.71 22.37
CA ARG A 163 -2.72 -5.49 23.11
C ARG A 163 -2.21 -6.63 22.25
N TYR A 164 -3.13 -7.38 21.66
CA TYR A 164 -2.85 -8.42 20.68
C TYR A 164 -2.03 -7.87 19.51
N LEU A 165 -2.47 -6.78 18.88
CA LEU A 165 -1.76 -6.23 17.72
C LEU A 165 -0.35 -5.77 18.08
N LEU A 166 -0.16 -5.16 19.25
CA LEU A 166 1.15 -4.72 19.74
C LEU A 166 2.08 -5.91 20.00
N GLU A 167 1.60 -6.94 20.70
CA GLU A 167 2.37 -8.15 21.04
C GLU A 167 2.78 -8.92 19.78
N GLU A 168 1.82 -9.24 18.92
CA GLU A 168 2.08 -9.95 17.65
C GLU A 168 3.03 -9.15 16.74
N THR A 169 2.83 -7.83 16.64
CA THR A 169 3.71 -6.96 15.83
C THR A 169 5.13 -6.99 16.36
N ARG A 170 5.32 -6.82 17.68
CA ARG A 170 6.63 -6.82 18.32
C ARG A 170 7.34 -8.16 18.10
N ASP A 171 6.64 -9.26 18.37
CA ASP A 171 7.23 -10.59 18.41
C ASP A 171 7.56 -11.06 16.99
N PHE A 172 6.63 -10.87 16.05
CA PHE A 172 6.82 -11.21 14.64
C PHE A 172 7.96 -10.42 13.99
N ALA A 173 8.01 -9.10 14.21
CA ALA A 173 9.07 -8.24 13.68
C ALA A 173 10.34 -8.23 14.54
N SER A 174 10.38 -9.01 15.63
CA SER A 174 11.50 -9.14 16.56
C SER A 174 12.02 -7.76 16.99
N ILE A 175 11.11 -6.91 17.44
CA ILE A 175 11.39 -5.52 17.83
C ILE A 175 11.80 -5.49 19.30
N PRO A 176 12.99 -4.95 19.64
CA PRO A 176 13.41 -4.83 21.03
C PRO A 176 12.43 -3.98 21.84
N ALA A 177 12.18 -4.36 23.11
CA ALA A 177 11.28 -3.62 23.99
C ALA A 177 11.66 -2.14 24.14
N THR A 178 12.96 -1.83 24.12
CA THR A 178 13.53 -0.47 24.20
C THR A 178 13.15 0.43 23.01
N MET A 179 12.68 -0.15 21.90
CA MET A 179 12.35 0.57 20.66
C MET A 179 10.85 0.83 20.50
N ILE A 180 10.00 0.20 21.31
CA ILE A 180 8.53 0.30 21.17
C ILE A 180 8.02 1.72 21.44
N ASP A 181 8.64 2.41 22.40
CA ASP A 181 8.26 3.76 22.81
C ASP A 181 9.06 4.88 22.12
N ARG A 182 9.98 4.50 21.23
CA ARG A 182 10.77 5.45 20.43
C ARG A 182 9.94 5.95 19.26
N SER A 183 10.15 7.22 18.90
CA SER A 183 9.56 7.80 17.69
C SER A 183 9.98 6.98 16.47
N LEU A 184 9.11 6.86 15.47
CA LEU A 184 9.46 6.11 14.27
C LEU A 184 10.65 6.75 13.53
N SER A 185 10.91 8.05 13.69
CA SER A 185 12.14 8.70 13.20
C SER A 185 13.42 8.25 13.91
N GLU A 186 13.33 7.79 15.15
CA GLU A 186 14.47 7.31 15.96
C GLU A 186 14.81 5.82 15.71
N ILE A 187 13.92 5.06 15.06
CA ILE A 187 14.15 3.65 14.77
C ILE A 187 14.66 3.44 13.34
N SER A 188 15.47 2.40 13.14
CA SER A 188 16.01 2.08 11.83
C SER A 188 14.91 1.77 10.82
N SER A 189 15.18 2.03 9.54
CA SER A 189 14.26 1.71 8.45
C SER A 189 13.92 0.23 8.39
N GLU A 190 14.86 -0.66 8.69
CA GLU A 190 14.60 -2.10 8.73
C GLU A 190 13.56 -2.43 9.80
N ILE A 191 13.71 -1.96 11.04
CA ILE A 191 12.76 -2.22 12.12
C ILE A 191 11.38 -1.65 11.76
N GLY A 192 11.34 -0.41 11.25
CA GLY A 192 10.10 0.24 10.82
C GLY A 192 9.39 -0.53 9.70
N ASN A 193 10.13 -1.03 8.71
CA ASN A 193 9.56 -1.82 7.61
C ASN A 193 9.03 -3.17 8.12
N ARG A 194 9.76 -3.85 9.02
CA ARG A 194 9.29 -5.10 9.64
C ARG A 194 8.01 -4.87 10.45
N ALA A 195 7.94 -3.78 11.20
CA ALA A 195 6.74 -3.39 11.94
C ALA A 195 5.55 -3.13 11.00
N ALA A 196 5.75 -2.36 9.92
CA ALA A 196 4.71 -2.08 8.93
C ALA A 196 4.21 -3.37 8.25
N THR A 197 5.11 -4.29 7.89
CA THR A 197 4.76 -5.62 7.36
C THR A 197 3.95 -6.42 8.36
N ALA A 198 4.41 -6.52 9.61
CA ALA A 198 3.70 -7.25 10.66
C ALA A 198 2.27 -6.71 10.86
N LEU A 199 2.12 -5.39 10.93
CA LEU A 199 0.81 -4.75 11.08
C LEU A 199 -0.16 -5.17 9.98
N VAL A 200 0.26 -5.12 8.72
CA VAL A 200 -0.57 -5.58 7.58
C VAL A 200 -0.97 -7.05 7.72
N LEU A 201 -0.07 -7.90 8.21
CA LEU A 201 -0.34 -9.33 8.38
C LEU A 201 -1.26 -9.66 9.57
N PHE A 202 -1.30 -8.83 10.61
CA PHE A 202 -2.12 -9.11 11.81
C PHE A 202 -3.44 -8.33 11.86
N MET A 203 -3.56 -7.22 11.12
CA MET A 203 -4.81 -6.47 11.03
C MET A 203 -5.90 -7.22 10.24
N PRO A 204 -7.19 -6.87 10.45
CA PRO A 204 -8.33 -7.58 9.89
C PRO A 204 -8.63 -7.14 8.44
N PHE A 205 -7.66 -7.28 7.56
CA PHE A 205 -7.85 -7.09 6.12
C PHE A 205 -8.36 -8.36 5.45
N ASP A 206 -9.24 -8.19 4.47
CA ASP A 206 -9.77 -9.27 3.64
C ASP A 206 -8.85 -9.57 2.46
N ILE A 207 -8.25 -8.53 1.87
CA ILE A 207 -7.28 -8.63 0.77
C ILE A 207 -5.99 -7.91 1.17
N LEU A 208 -4.88 -8.61 1.06
CA LEU A 208 -3.54 -8.06 1.24
C LEU A 208 -2.99 -7.56 -0.10
N VAL A 209 -2.29 -6.44 -0.10
CA VAL A 209 -1.64 -5.91 -1.31
C VAL A 209 -0.13 -5.94 -1.14
N ALA A 210 0.59 -6.37 -2.17
CA ALA A 210 2.04 -6.29 -2.24
C ALA A 210 2.48 -5.63 -3.54
N ASP A 211 3.34 -4.62 -3.44
CA ASP A 211 3.94 -3.90 -4.59
C ASP A 211 5.45 -4.10 -4.55
N ASP A 212 5.93 -5.24 -5.05
CA ASP A 212 7.34 -5.71 -4.96
C ASP A 212 7.91 -5.77 -3.52
N THR A 213 7.07 -5.66 -2.49
CA THR A 213 7.48 -5.48 -1.10
C THR A 213 7.49 -6.75 -0.24
N ILE A 214 6.95 -7.87 -0.72
CA ILE A 214 6.96 -9.16 0.01
C ILE A 214 8.40 -9.58 0.38
N MET A 215 9.39 -9.16 -0.42
CA MET A 215 10.79 -9.51 -0.27
C MET A 215 11.61 -8.48 0.55
N LEU A 216 10.95 -7.57 1.29
CA LEU A 216 11.64 -6.61 2.17
C LEU A 216 12.14 -7.27 3.47
N GLY A 217 13.26 -6.77 3.99
CA GLY A 217 13.88 -7.23 5.23
C GLY A 217 14.92 -8.34 5.03
N ASN A 218 15.52 -8.81 6.13
CA ASN A 218 16.52 -9.87 6.10
C ASN A 218 15.92 -11.25 5.77
N ALA A 219 16.76 -12.23 5.43
CA ALA A 219 16.32 -13.56 4.97
C ALA A 219 15.41 -14.27 5.99
N SER A 220 15.73 -14.20 7.28
CA SER A 220 14.93 -14.81 8.34
C SER A 220 13.53 -14.19 8.42
N PHE A 221 13.44 -12.85 8.35
CA PHE A 221 12.16 -12.15 8.35
C PHE A 221 11.33 -12.45 7.10
N ARG A 222 11.96 -12.51 5.91
CA ARG A 222 11.26 -12.86 4.66
C ARG A 222 10.64 -14.25 4.74
N LEU A 223 11.37 -15.24 5.27
CA LEU A 223 10.84 -16.59 5.46
C LEU A 223 9.62 -16.59 6.40
N LYS A 224 9.68 -15.85 7.53
CA LYS A 224 8.53 -15.69 8.44
C LYS A 224 7.33 -15.03 7.76
N ALA A 225 7.55 -13.96 6.99
CA ALA A 225 6.52 -13.27 6.23
C ALA A 225 5.86 -14.17 5.18
N MET A 226 6.66 -14.92 4.42
CA MET A 226 6.16 -15.86 3.42
C MET A 226 5.38 -17.00 4.07
N GLN A 227 5.85 -17.55 5.20
CA GLN A 227 5.10 -18.57 5.92
C GLN A 227 3.77 -18.03 6.42
N ARG A 228 3.75 -16.84 7.03
CA ARG A 228 2.51 -16.23 7.50
C ARG A 228 1.52 -15.96 6.35
N LEU A 229 2.01 -15.51 5.20
CA LEU A 229 1.17 -15.36 4.01
C LEU A 229 0.59 -16.70 3.55
N LYS A 230 1.35 -17.80 3.61
CA LYS A 230 0.81 -19.14 3.32
C LYS A 230 -0.26 -19.55 4.33
N ASP A 231 -0.05 -19.29 5.62
CA ASP A 231 -1.01 -19.61 6.68
C ASP A 231 -2.33 -18.83 6.56
N LEU A 232 -2.28 -17.62 5.99
CA LEU A 232 -3.46 -16.77 5.78
C LEU A 232 -4.25 -17.13 4.51
N ARG A 233 -3.68 -17.94 3.61
CA ARG A 233 -4.31 -18.32 2.34
C ARG A 233 -5.64 -19.03 2.59
N GLY A 234 -6.63 -18.81 1.73
CA GLY A 234 -8.00 -19.32 1.88
C GLY A 234 -8.85 -18.51 2.86
N SER A 235 -8.27 -17.94 3.92
CA SER A 235 -8.99 -17.02 4.83
C SER A 235 -8.94 -15.56 4.39
N ARG A 236 -7.88 -15.16 3.68
CA ARG A 236 -7.66 -13.82 3.11
C ARG A 236 -7.24 -13.94 1.66
N GLY A 237 -7.46 -12.89 0.87
CA GLY A 237 -6.92 -12.75 -0.48
C GLY A 237 -5.56 -12.04 -0.48
N LEU A 238 -4.82 -12.16 -1.58
CA LEU A 238 -3.56 -11.45 -1.81
C LEU A 238 -3.53 -10.98 -3.26
N VAL A 239 -3.16 -9.71 -3.49
CA VAL A 239 -2.80 -9.20 -4.80
C VAL A 239 -1.32 -8.85 -4.78
N ALA A 240 -0.50 -9.68 -5.41
CA ALA A 240 0.94 -9.54 -5.47
C ALA A 240 1.38 -8.96 -6.81
N ILE A 241 1.60 -7.66 -6.86
CA ILE A 241 2.10 -6.94 -8.03
C ILE A 241 3.62 -6.98 -7.98
N THR A 242 4.24 -7.71 -8.90
CA THR A 242 5.69 -7.96 -8.83
C THR A 242 6.30 -8.24 -10.19
N ARG A 243 7.61 -8.04 -10.35
CA ARG A 243 8.37 -8.61 -11.48
C ARG A 243 8.94 -9.99 -11.17
N ASN A 244 8.88 -10.41 -9.91
CA ASN A 244 9.49 -11.65 -9.43
C ASN A 244 8.56 -12.85 -9.67
N VAL A 245 8.83 -13.58 -10.75
CA VAL A 245 8.11 -14.79 -11.11
C VAL A 245 8.15 -15.86 -10.01
N SER A 246 9.21 -15.93 -9.20
CA SER A 246 9.32 -16.92 -8.12
C SER A 246 8.28 -16.68 -7.02
N VAL A 247 8.02 -15.40 -6.67
CA VAL A 247 6.97 -15.04 -5.70
C VAL A 247 5.60 -15.48 -6.19
N VAL A 248 5.31 -15.24 -7.47
CA VAL A 248 4.04 -15.65 -8.10
C VAL A 248 3.89 -17.18 -8.10
N ARG A 249 4.94 -17.91 -8.45
CA ARG A 249 4.93 -19.39 -8.45
C ARG A 249 4.72 -19.97 -7.06
N GLU A 250 5.31 -19.36 -6.04
CA GLU A 250 5.28 -19.88 -4.68
C GLU A 250 3.99 -19.55 -3.94
N LEU A 251 3.43 -18.35 -4.13
CA LEU A 251 2.30 -17.86 -3.33
C LEU A 251 0.97 -17.82 -4.09
N CYS A 252 0.97 -17.50 -5.38
CA CYS A 252 -0.26 -17.13 -6.09
C CYS A 252 -0.93 -18.33 -6.76
N ASP A 253 -2.25 -18.40 -6.67
CA ASP A 253 -3.10 -19.35 -7.40
C ASP A 253 -3.11 -19.02 -8.89
N ASP A 254 -3.39 -17.75 -9.20
CA ASP A 254 -3.58 -17.24 -10.55
C ASP A 254 -2.60 -16.12 -10.87
N CYS A 255 -2.49 -15.75 -12.15
CA CYS A 255 -1.61 -14.68 -12.57
C CYS A 255 -2.13 -13.91 -13.77
N MET A 256 -2.09 -12.59 -13.65
CA MET A 256 -2.32 -11.64 -14.72
C MET A 256 -1.01 -11.00 -15.15
N VAL A 257 -0.97 -10.40 -16.33
CA VAL A 257 0.17 -9.61 -16.82
C VAL A 257 -0.26 -8.17 -17.07
N LEU A 258 0.38 -7.22 -16.40
CA LEU A 258 0.22 -5.80 -16.62
C LEU A 258 1.35 -5.31 -17.55
N SER A 259 0.99 -4.83 -18.73
CA SER A 259 1.96 -4.34 -19.70
C SER A 259 1.36 -3.26 -20.59
N ASN A 260 2.12 -2.20 -20.85
CA ASN A 260 1.70 -1.03 -21.64
C ASN A 260 0.35 -0.46 -21.18
N GLY A 261 0.13 -0.45 -19.86
CA GLY A 261 -1.09 0.01 -19.22
C GLY A 261 -2.31 -0.90 -19.37
N THR A 262 -2.17 -2.08 -19.96
CA THR A 262 -3.26 -3.07 -20.09
C THR A 262 -3.01 -4.26 -19.18
N LEU A 263 -4.06 -4.75 -18.52
CA LEU A 263 -4.01 -5.92 -17.66
C LEU A 263 -4.70 -7.08 -18.38
N VAL A 264 -3.95 -8.15 -18.63
CA VAL A 264 -4.42 -9.34 -19.32
C VAL A 264 -4.51 -10.49 -18.33
N ASP A 265 -5.69 -11.09 -18.22
CA ASP A 265 -5.92 -12.32 -17.46
C ASP A 265 -5.65 -13.56 -18.33
N TYR A 266 -5.02 -14.56 -17.74
CA TYR A 266 -4.64 -15.79 -18.42
C TYR A 266 -5.32 -16.98 -17.77
N LYS A 267 -5.73 -17.96 -18.58
CA LYS A 267 -6.40 -19.17 -18.12
C LYS A 267 -5.64 -19.95 -17.03
N ASN A 268 -4.31 -19.86 -17.04
CA ASN A 268 -3.50 -20.42 -15.98
C ASN A 268 -2.24 -19.56 -15.77
N ARG A 269 -1.71 -19.65 -14.55
CA ARG A 269 -0.49 -18.98 -14.12
C ARG A 269 0.73 -19.28 -15.00
N GLY A 270 0.83 -20.47 -15.59
CA GLY A 270 1.94 -20.84 -16.46
C GLY A 270 1.99 -20.04 -17.76
N ASP A 271 0.83 -19.81 -18.36
CA ASP A 271 0.68 -19.00 -19.58
C ASP A 271 1.04 -17.53 -19.33
N ALA A 272 0.56 -16.95 -18.23
CA ALA A 272 0.93 -15.60 -17.82
C ALA A 272 2.45 -15.44 -17.66
N ILE A 273 3.09 -16.39 -16.98
CA ILE A 273 4.56 -16.37 -16.77
C ILE A 273 5.30 -16.47 -18.11
N ARG A 274 4.84 -17.31 -19.04
CA ARG A 274 5.45 -17.43 -20.36
C ARG A 274 5.30 -16.13 -21.16
N ALA A 275 4.09 -15.58 -21.20
CA ALA A 275 3.82 -14.34 -21.90
C ALA A 275 4.65 -13.17 -21.34
N PHE A 276 4.77 -13.06 -20.01
CA PHE A 276 5.61 -12.04 -19.37
C PHE A 276 7.09 -12.19 -19.76
N LYS A 277 7.62 -13.41 -19.80
CA LYS A 277 9.03 -13.67 -20.15
C LYS A 277 9.36 -13.36 -21.61
N VAL A 278 8.50 -13.77 -22.55
CA VAL A 278 8.69 -13.50 -23.99
C VAL A 278 8.72 -12.01 -24.26
N LYS A 279 7.87 -11.25 -23.57
CA LYS A 279 7.85 -9.80 -23.72
C LYS A 279 9.11 -9.14 -23.16
N ALA A 280 9.57 -9.57 -21.99
CA ALA A 280 10.81 -9.05 -21.40
C ALA A 280 12.03 -9.26 -22.33
N THR A 281 12.13 -10.42 -23.00
CA THR A 281 13.22 -10.65 -23.95
C THR A 281 13.12 -9.79 -25.20
N ALA A 282 11.91 -9.53 -25.70
CA ALA A 282 11.73 -8.67 -26.88
C ALA A 282 12.02 -7.19 -26.57
N ASP A 283 11.68 -6.73 -25.36
CA ASP A 283 11.97 -5.36 -24.93
C ASP A 283 13.49 -5.16 -24.70
N ASP A 284 14.20 -6.17 -24.17
CA ASP A 284 15.67 -6.13 -24.01
C ASP A 284 16.40 -6.09 -25.37
N ASP A 285 15.93 -6.85 -26.37
CA ASP A 285 16.51 -6.85 -27.73
C ASP A 285 16.30 -5.50 -28.45
N GLU A 286 15.16 -4.83 -28.27
CA GLU A 286 14.88 -3.50 -28.87
C GLU A 286 15.72 -2.36 -28.24
N ASP A 287 16.03 -2.45 -26.95
CA ASP A 287 16.85 -1.43 -26.27
C ASP A 287 18.35 -1.55 -26.64
N ASP A 288 18.85 -2.77 -26.88
CA ASP A 288 20.21 -2.99 -27.39
C ASP A 288 20.37 -2.44 -28.82
N ASP A 289 19.39 -2.65 -29.70
CA ASP A 289 19.41 -2.10 -31.08
C ASP A 289 19.37 -0.56 -31.09
N ARG A 290 18.55 0.07 -30.23
CA ARG A 290 18.52 1.54 -30.10
C ARG A 290 19.80 2.11 -29.51
N SER A 291 20.46 1.39 -28.59
CA SER A 291 21.73 1.82 -28.00
C SER A 291 22.89 1.79 -29.01
N ASN A 292 22.84 0.88 -30.00
CA ASN A 292 23.82 0.78 -31.08
C ASN A 292 23.63 1.84 -32.18
N GLU A 293 22.40 2.30 -32.46
CA GLU A 293 22.17 3.37 -33.45
C GLU A 293 22.67 4.75 -32.97
N THR A 294 22.68 5.00 -31.65
CA THR A 294 23.15 6.30 -31.10
C THR A 294 24.68 6.50 -31.12
N ASN A 295 25.45 5.47 -31.48
CA ASN A 295 26.93 5.51 -31.51
C ASN A 295 27.53 5.57 -32.93
N SER A 296 26.70 5.74 -33.98
CA SER A 296 27.17 5.79 -35.37
C SER A 296 27.27 7.21 -35.97
N ASP A 297 26.89 8.25 -35.24
CA ASP A 297 26.93 9.64 -35.70
C ASP A 297 27.95 10.47 -34.90
N TYR A 298 29.25 10.15 -35.00
CA TYR A 298 30.36 11.08 -34.72
C TYR A 298 31.63 10.70 -35.49
#